data_AF-A0A7C8ZBK0-F1
#
_entry.id   AF-A0A7C8ZBK0-F1
#
_cell.length_a   1.000
_cell.length_b   1.000
_cell.length_c   1.000
_cell.angle_alpha   90.00
_cell.angle_beta   90.00
_cell.angle_gamma   90.00
#
_symmetry.space_group_name_H-M   'P 1'
#
loop_
_entity.id
_entity.type
_entity.pdbx_description
1 polymer ?
#
loop_
_entity_poly.entity_id
_entity_poly.type
_entity_poly.pdbx_seq_one_letter_code
_entity_poly.pdbx_strand_id
1 'polypeptide(L)'
;MSTQTNRIRSTTMDPNPTKYPILSYVLSRLPSIGPLRHPPPSPPPRPDHDIEQPPPSSPQTPTSPSTTDPLIERFPHLKDPKVIAAMSAAVAEIASTRSILRALGERPDHETVDIAKSKIAKIESSESFSDQLEEIALSPESEEKEEREDKQKKASVEREKTMYKAIIQLDEMHAAYQKLLRDAEEKLMRIYDSAVSENEKEAEDEEQVVDEEVVRVLQAGDTIQKVDLSGRKLRILPEAFGKICKLVMLNLSSNQLQV
;
A
#
# COMPACT_ATOMS: atom_id res chain seq x y z
N MET A 1 -10.65 -17.83 39.46
CA MET A 1 -11.40 -17.24 38.33
C MET A 1 -10.39 -16.54 37.44
N SER A 2 -10.28 -17.02 36.21
CA SER A 2 -9.23 -16.67 35.25
C SER A 2 -9.41 -15.25 34.71
N THR A 3 -8.39 -14.41 34.84
CA THR A 3 -8.26 -13.18 34.05
C THR A 3 -7.25 -13.46 32.93
N GLN A 4 -7.77 -13.87 31.78
CA GLN A 4 -7.01 -14.05 30.56
C GLN A 4 -6.67 -12.66 29.98
N THR A 5 -5.53 -12.10 30.39
CA THR A 5 -4.99 -10.86 29.79
C THR A 5 -4.68 -11.12 28.33
N ASN A 6 -5.51 -10.59 27.44
CA ASN A 6 -5.33 -10.67 26.00
C ASN A 6 -4.17 -9.74 25.59
N ARG A 7 -2.95 -10.28 25.60
CA ARG A 7 -1.75 -9.63 25.09
C ARG A 7 -1.84 -9.56 23.57
N ILE A 8 -2.36 -8.45 23.06
CA ILE A 8 -2.30 -8.11 21.63
C ILE A 8 -0.80 -8.03 21.27
N ARG A 9 -0.28 -9.07 20.63
CA ARG A 9 1.12 -9.14 20.22
C ARG A 9 1.36 -8.07 19.16
N SER A 10 2.17 -7.09 19.54
CA SER A 10 2.76 -6.05 18.71
C SER A 10 3.34 -6.65 17.42
N THR A 11 2.71 -6.40 16.28
CA THR A 11 3.34 -6.60 14.97
C THR A 11 4.21 -5.38 14.67
N THR A 12 5.36 -5.32 15.36
CA THR A 12 6.55 -4.70 14.77
C THR A 12 6.66 -5.22 13.33
N MET A 13 6.91 -4.32 12.37
CA MET A 13 7.26 -4.68 11.00
C MET A 13 8.62 -5.39 11.03
N ASP A 14 8.58 -6.63 11.47
CA ASP A 14 9.69 -7.55 11.48
C ASP A 14 9.92 -7.93 10.01
N PRO A 15 11.08 -7.61 9.40
CA PRO A 15 11.40 -8.02 8.04
C PRO A 15 11.68 -9.53 7.96
N ASN A 16 11.03 -10.32 8.82
CA ASN A 16 11.18 -11.75 8.84
C ASN A 16 10.62 -12.31 7.53
N PRO A 17 11.49 -12.91 6.70
CA PRO A 17 11.11 -13.41 5.38
C PRO A 17 10.05 -14.51 5.46
N THR A 18 9.92 -15.18 6.61
CA THR A 18 8.94 -16.25 6.82
C THR A 18 7.53 -15.74 7.10
N LYS A 19 7.40 -14.53 7.68
CA LYS A 19 6.09 -13.98 8.09
C LYS A 19 5.51 -13.03 7.05
N TYR A 20 6.36 -12.27 6.37
CA TYR A 20 5.95 -11.27 5.38
C TYR A 20 6.80 -11.37 4.11
N PRO A 21 6.59 -12.41 3.27
CA PRO A 21 7.45 -12.70 2.13
C PRO A 21 7.39 -11.60 1.05
N ILE A 22 6.22 -10.99 0.83
CA ILE A 22 6.03 -9.86 -0.10
C ILE A 22 6.81 -8.63 0.35
N LEU A 23 6.72 -8.31 1.64
CA LEU A 23 7.46 -7.18 2.22
C LEU A 23 8.97 -7.40 2.09
N SER A 24 9.45 -8.60 2.41
CA SER A 24 10.87 -8.95 2.28
C SER A 24 11.36 -8.84 0.83
N TYR A 25 10.54 -9.27 -0.13
CA TYR A 25 10.82 -9.14 -1.56
C TYR A 25 10.88 -7.67 -2.01
N VAL A 26 9.91 -6.84 -1.63
CA VAL A 26 9.89 -5.42 -2.01
C VAL A 26 11.10 -4.70 -1.42
N LEU A 27 11.45 -4.98 -0.16
CA LEU A 27 12.60 -4.37 0.50
C LEU A 27 13.95 -4.84 -0.06
N SER A 28 14.06 -6.08 -0.56
CA SER A 28 15.31 -6.57 -1.18
C SER A 28 15.56 -6.00 -2.57
N ARG A 29 14.51 -5.52 -3.25
CA ARG A 29 14.54 -4.92 -4.59
C ARG A 29 14.81 -3.41 -4.57
N LEU A 30 14.75 -2.77 -3.40
CA LEU A 30 15.14 -1.37 -3.25
C LEU A 30 16.65 -1.24 -3.56
N PRO A 31 17.08 -0.22 -4.31
CA PRO A 31 18.50 0.07 -4.43
C PRO A 31 19.03 0.38 -3.03
N SER A 32 19.80 -0.55 -2.46
CA SER A 32 20.48 -0.36 -1.19
C SER A 32 21.44 0.82 -1.34
N ILE A 33 21.03 2.01 -0.91
CA ILE A 33 21.94 3.14 -0.72
C ILE A 33 22.73 2.87 0.57
N GLY A 34 23.76 2.02 0.48
CA GLY A 34 24.64 1.61 1.58
C GLY A 34 25.74 0.65 1.09
N PRO A 35 26.98 0.78 1.58
CA PRO A 35 28.17 0.96 0.76
C PRO A 35 28.62 -0.29 0.01
N LEU A 36 29.28 -0.04 -1.13
CA LEU A 36 30.10 -0.97 -1.88
C LEU A 36 30.70 -2.04 -0.97
N ARG A 37 30.20 -3.26 -1.09
CA ARG A 37 30.87 -4.46 -0.60
C ARG A 37 32.17 -4.59 -1.40
N HIS A 38 33.21 -3.93 -0.91
CA HIS A 38 34.57 -4.17 -1.35
C HIS A 38 34.84 -5.67 -1.21
N PRO A 39 35.37 -6.34 -2.24
CA PRO A 39 35.89 -7.69 -2.05
C PRO A 39 37.01 -7.62 -1.01
N PRO A 40 37.09 -8.56 -0.05
CA PRO A 40 38.18 -8.56 0.92
C PRO A 40 39.52 -8.71 0.19
N PRO A 41 40.60 -8.07 0.68
CA PRO A 41 41.91 -8.19 0.05
C PRO A 41 42.40 -9.63 0.10
N SER A 42 42.85 -10.11 -1.04
CA SER A 42 43.51 -11.40 -1.25
C SER A 42 44.58 -11.68 -0.19
N PRO A 43 44.62 -12.86 0.44
CA PRO A 43 45.71 -13.24 1.34
C PRO A 43 47.01 -13.51 0.54
N PRO A 44 48.19 -13.28 1.15
CA PRO A 44 49.49 -13.39 0.49
C PRO A 44 49.84 -14.84 0.12
N PRO A 45 50.71 -15.06 -0.87
CA PRO A 45 51.06 -16.40 -1.34
C PRO A 45 52.01 -17.05 -0.34
N ARG A 46 51.71 -18.28 0.08
CA ARG A 46 52.69 -19.17 0.71
C ARG A 46 52.61 -20.57 0.11
N PRO A 47 53.77 -21.27 0.07
CA PRO A 47 54.06 -22.24 -0.95
C PRO A 47 53.88 -23.68 -0.47
N ASP A 48 53.79 -24.55 -1.47
CA ASP A 48 54.02 -25.99 -1.44
C ASP A 48 52.98 -26.84 -0.70
N HIS A 49 52.94 -28.12 -1.07
CA HIS A 49 52.06 -29.22 -0.63
C HIS A 49 50.82 -29.38 -1.54
N ASP A 50 50.50 -30.53 -2.12
CA ASP A 50 51.09 -31.87 -2.17
C ASP A 50 50.32 -32.59 -3.30
N ILE A 51 50.98 -33.40 -4.14
CA ILE A 51 50.45 -33.84 -5.45
C ILE A 51 49.47 -35.04 -5.38
N GLU A 52 49.12 -35.52 -4.18
CA GLU A 52 48.28 -36.72 -4.00
C GLU A 52 46.86 -36.50 -3.47
N GLN A 53 46.38 -35.26 -3.28
CA GLN A 53 44.98 -35.02 -2.91
C GLN A 53 44.12 -34.61 -4.12
N PRO A 54 43.13 -35.42 -4.56
CA PRO A 54 42.13 -34.94 -5.51
C PRO A 54 41.29 -33.82 -4.85
N PRO A 55 40.88 -32.78 -5.60
CA PRO A 55 40.14 -31.66 -5.02
C PRO A 55 38.83 -32.17 -4.39
N PRO A 56 38.44 -31.67 -3.20
CA PRO A 56 37.08 -31.88 -2.72
C PRO A 56 36.14 -31.29 -3.76
N SER A 57 35.19 -32.11 -4.21
CA SER A 57 34.17 -31.72 -5.18
C SER A 57 33.58 -30.38 -4.78
N SER A 58 33.80 -29.37 -5.62
CA SER A 58 33.08 -28.11 -5.51
C SER A 58 31.58 -28.43 -5.45
N PRO A 59 30.80 -27.84 -4.53
CA PRO A 59 29.35 -27.97 -4.62
C PRO A 59 28.94 -27.45 -5.99
N GLN A 60 28.35 -28.37 -6.76
CA GLN A 60 27.86 -28.15 -8.11
C GLN A 60 27.08 -26.84 -8.13
N THR A 61 27.45 -25.96 -9.06
CA THR A 61 26.53 -24.94 -9.55
C THR A 61 25.32 -25.66 -10.12
N PRO A 62 24.09 -25.48 -9.59
CA PRO A 62 22.92 -25.89 -10.32
C PRO A 62 22.77 -24.92 -11.50
N THR A 63 23.28 -25.36 -12.65
CA THR A 63 22.98 -24.75 -13.94
C THR A 63 21.61 -25.29 -14.37
N SER A 64 20.55 -24.56 -14.03
CA SER A 64 19.24 -24.60 -14.68
C SER A 64 18.48 -23.33 -14.27
N PRO A 65 18.11 -22.44 -15.21
CA PRO A 65 17.38 -21.22 -14.91
C PRO A 65 15.89 -21.55 -14.76
N SER A 66 15.49 -22.03 -13.59
CA SER A 66 14.10 -22.00 -13.14
C SER A 66 14.04 -21.17 -11.86
N THR A 67 14.53 -19.93 -11.96
CA THR A 67 14.57 -18.97 -10.85
C THR A 67 13.28 -18.17 -10.74
N THR A 68 12.12 -18.76 -11.05
CA THR A 68 10.85 -18.15 -10.68
C THR A 68 10.72 -18.34 -9.18
N ASP A 69 11.06 -17.30 -8.40
CA ASP A 69 10.73 -17.29 -6.98
C ASP A 69 9.24 -17.66 -6.86
N PRO A 70 8.84 -18.61 -5.99
CA PRO A 70 7.44 -19.05 -5.87
C PRO A 70 6.49 -17.88 -5.53
N LEU A 71 7.04 -16.79 -5.01
CA LEU A 71 6.34 -15.53 -4.76
C LEU A 71 6.00 -14.77 -6.05
N ILE A 72 6.90 -14.78 -7.03
CA ILE A 72 6.72 -14.16 -8.34
C ILE A 72 5.71 -14.96 -9.17
N GLU A 73 5.62 -16.28 -8.97
CA GLU A 73 4.56 -17.09 -9.59
C GLU A 73 3.17 -16.73 -9.04
N ARG A 74 3.09 -16.46 -7.73
CA ARG A 74 1.83 -16.03 -7.09
C ARG A 74 1.49 -14.56 -7.35
N PHE A 75 2.50 -13.72 -7.56
CA PHE A 75 2.35 -12.28 -7.80
C PHE A 75 3.20 -11.86 -9.02
N PRO A 76 2.69 -12.06 -10.26
CA PRO A 76 3.48 -11.84 -11.48
C PRO A 76 3.88 -10.37 -11.69
N HIS A 77 3.00 -9.43 -11.32
CA HIS A 77 3.23 -7.98 -11.42
C HIS A 77 4.26 -7.45 -10.42
N LEU A 78 4.74 -8.30 -9.50
CA LEU A 78 5.84 -7.95 -8.61
C LEU A 78 7.18 -7.89 -9.35
N LYS A 79 7.24 -8.29 -10.64
CA LYS A 79 8.41 -8.10 -11.51
C LYS A 79 8.59 -6.64 -11.95
N ASP A 80 7.50 -5.86 -11.96
CA ASP A 80 7.52 -4.52 -12.53
C ASP A 80 8.21 -3.53 -11.59
N PRO A 81 9.32 -2.89 -12.01
CA PRO A 81 10.08 -2.00 -11.12
C PRO A 81 9.26 -0.79 -10.66
N LYS A 82 8.28 -0.35 -11.46
CA LYS A 82 7.35 0.73 -11.10
C LYS A 82 6.42 0.31 -9.96
N VAL A 83 5.87 -0.90 -10.02
CA VAL A 83 4.99 -1.47 -8.98
C VAL A 83 5.76 -1.65 -7.69
N ILE A 84 6.96 -2.24 -7.74
CA ILE A 84 7.84 -2.38 -6.57
C ILE A 84 8.17 -1.02 -5.95
N ALA A 85 8.55 -0.02 -6.75
CA ALA A 85 8.86 1.32 -6.25
C ALA A 85 7.64 1.95 -5.55
N ALA A 86 6.46 1.89 -6.18
CA ALA A 86 5.23 2.41 -5.60
C ALA A 86 4.83 1.68 -4.31
N MET A 87 4.91 0.35 -4.29
CA MET A 87 4.65 -0.46 -3.09
C MET A 87 5.66 -0.15 -1.97
N SER A 88 6.94 0.03 -2.30
CA SER A 88 7.96 0.35 -1.31
C SER A 88 7.74 1.72 -0.64
N ALA A 89 7.32 2.72 -1.42
CA ALA A 89 6.99 4.05 -0.92
C ALA A 89 5.76 4.00 -0.01
N ALA A 90 4.70 3.27 -0.41
CA ALA A 90 3.51 3.08 0.41
C ALA A 90 3.82 2.31 1.71
N VAL A 91 4.67 1.28 1.65
CA VAL A 91 5.13 0.55 2.85
C VAL A 91 5.92 1.47 3.79
N ALA A 92 6.77 2.35 3.27
CA ALA A 92 7.49 3.34 4.08
C ALA A 92 6.54 4.32 4.78
N GLU A 93 5.50 4.78 4.09
CA GLU A 93 4.44 5.65 4.64
C GLU A 93 3.65 4.95 5.77
N ILE A 94 3.27 3.68 5.58
CA ILE A 94 2.63 2.83 6.59
C ILE A 94 3.55 2.65 7.81
N ALA A 95 4.84 2.37 7.58
CA ALA A 95 5.82 2.18 8.64
C ALA A 95 6.01 3.46 9.47
N SER A 96 6.10 4.63 8.81
CA SER A 96 6.18 5.93 9.46
C SER A 96 4.94 6.20 10.32
N THR A 97 3.73 6.02 9.77
CA THR A 97 2.46 6.24 10.48
C THR A 97 2.31 5.31 11.70
N ARG A 98 2.70 4.04 11.57
CA ARG A 98 2.74 3.09 12.70
C ARG A 98 3.78 3.49 13.75
N SER A 99 4.92 4.04 13.35
CA SER A 99 5.93 4.55 14.28
C SER A 99 5.38 5.72 15.11
N ILE A 100 4.66 6.65 14.47
CA ILE A 100 4.01 7.77 15.16
C ILE A 100 2.93 7.26 16.12
N LEU A 101 2.05 6.35 15.67
CA LEU A 101 1.03 5.73 16.53
C LEU A 101 1.65 5.03 17.74
N ARG A 102 2.82 4.41 17.58
CA ARG A 102 3.56 3.79 18.69
C ARG A 102 4.14 4.83 19.65
N ALA A 103 4.62 5.95 19.13
CA ALA A 103 5.15 7.05 19.95
C ALA A 103 4.07 7.78 20.75
N LEU A 104 2.84 7.83 20.23
CA LEU A 104 1.67 8.39 20.94
C LEU A 104 1.24 7.53 22.14
N GLY A 105 1.57 6.24 22.14
CA GLY A 105 1.26 5.33 23.23
C GLY A 105 -0.10 4.67 23.09
N GLU A 106 -0.73 4.37 24.23
CA GLU A 106 -2.04 3.73 24.27
C GLU A 106 -3.14 4.77 24.04
N ARG A 107 -4.15 4.37 23.25
CA ARG A 107 -5.29 5.23 22.96
C ARG A 107 -6.17 5.31 24.22
N PRO A 108 -6.62 6.52 24.62
CA PRO A 108 -7.63 6.67 25.67
C PRO A 108 -8.88 5.84 25.38
N ASP A 109 -9.49 5.27 26.41
CA ASP A 109 -10.79 4.61 26.24
C ASP A 109 -11.89 5.64 25.93
N HIS A 110 -12.96 5.18 25.28
CA HIS A 110 -14.04 6.08 24.87
C HIS A 110 -14.75 6.69 26.10
N GLU A 111 -14.83 5.96 27.22
CA GLU A 111 -15.48 6.43 28.44
C GLU A 111 -14.75 7.64 29.02
N THR A 112 -13.42 7.59 29.11
CA THR A 112 -12.59 8.69 29.59
C THR A 112 -12.69 9.90 28.69
N VAL A 113 -12.77 9.70 27.37
CA VAL A 113 -12.98 10.79 26.40
C VAL A 113 -14.33 11.46 26.61
N ASP A 114 -15.40 10.68 26.80
CA ASP A 114 -16.75 11.21 27.04
C ASP A 114 -16.85 11.91 28.40
N ILE A 115 -16.20 11.38 29.43
CA ILE A 115 -16.05 12.04 30.74
C ILE A 115 -15.31 13.36 30.58
N ALA A 116 -14.19 13.40 29.86
CA ALA A 116 -13.42 14.61 29.60
C ALA A 116 -14.25 15.67 28.87
N LYS A 117 -15.00 15.27 27.83
CA LYS A 117 -15.94 16.15 27.10
C LYS A 117 -17.03 16.70 28.02
N SER A 118 -17.66 15.82 28.82
CA SER A 118 -18.69 16.21 29.79
C SER A 118 -18.13 17.19 30.84
N LYS A 119 -16.91 16.96 31.34
CA LYS A 119 -16.24 17.82 32.32
C LYS A 119 -15.92 19.19 31.75
N ILE A 120 -15.39 19.27 30.53
CA ILE A 120 -15.16 20.55 29.85
C ILE A 120 -16.46 21.31 29.65
N ALA A 121 -17.51 20.65 29.16
CA ALA A 121 -18.82 21.29 28.97
C ALA A 121 -19.41 21.82 30.29
N LYS A 122 -19.24 21.08 31.40
CA LYS A 122 -19.63 21.53 32.75
C LYS A 122 -18.84 22.75 33.20
N ILE A 123 -17.52 22.75 32.99
CA ILE A 123 -16.65 23.90 33.32
C ILE A 123 -17.08 25.12 32.51
N GLU A 124 -17.25 24.99 31.19
CA GLU A 124 -17.65 26.09 30.30
C GLU A 124 -19.04 26.63 30.64
N SER A 125 -19.98 25.76 31.02
CA SER A 125 -21.30 26.19 31.52
C SER A 125 -21.19 26.94 32.85
N SER A 126 -20.31 26.48 33.75
CA SER A 126 -20.06 27.15 35.03
C SER A 126 -19.38 28.51 34.86
N GLU A 127 -18.41 28.61 33.95
CA GLU A 127 -17.73 29.87 33.61
C GLU A 127 -18.74 30.85 33.01
N SER A 128 -19.54 30.41 32.03
CA SER A 128 -20.58 31.25 31.43
C SER A 128 -21.62 31.74 32.45
N PHE A 129 -21.99 30.91 33.43
CA PHE A 129 -22.89 31.33 34.51
C PHE A 129 -22.23 32.30 35.48
N SER A 130 -20.94 32.09 35.80
CA SER A 130 -20.16 33.00 36.64
C SER A 130 -19.99 34.37 35.98
N ASP A 131 -19.68 34.41 34.69
CA ASP A 131 -19.51 35.65 33.92
C ASP A 131 -20.85 36.44 33.86
N GLN A 132 -22.00 35.75 33.72
CA GLN A 132 -23.32 36.39 33.79
C GLN A 132 -23.62 36.99 35.17
N LEU A 133 -23.19 36.34 36.25
CA LEU A 133 -23.36 36.88 37.61
C LEU A 133 -22.46 38.09 37.85
N GLU A 134 -21.22 38.05 37.35
CA GLU A 134 -20.28 39.18 37.43
C GLU A 134 -20.81 40.42 36.68
N GLU A 135 -21.42 40.23 35.51
CA GLU A 135 -22.06 41.31 34.75
C GLU A 135 -23.21 41.99 35.52
N ILE A 136 -23.99 41.22 36.29
CA ILE A 136 -25.11 41.74 37.09
C ILE A 136 -24.60 42.40 38.39
N ALA A 137 -23.48 41.93 38.94
CA ALA A 137 -22.98 42.30 40.26
C ALA A 137 -22.02 43.51 40.26
N LEU A 138 -22.26 44.55 39.43
CA LEU A 138 -21.49 45.80 39.32
C LEU A 138 -21.40 46.65 40.62
N SER A 139 -21.08 46.06 41.78
CA SER A 139 -20.92 46.72 43.08
C SER A 139 -19.46 46.67 43.52
N PRO A 140 -18.81 47.83 43.74
CA PRO A 140 -17.39 47.90 44.08
C PRO A 140 -17.24 47.81 45.61
N GLU A 141 -17.03 46.62 46.18
CA GLU A 141 -16.56 46.57 47.56
C GLU A 141 -15.69 45.34 47.86
N SER A 142 -14.46 45.64 48.33
CA SER A 142 -13.39 44.79 48.90
C SER A 142 -12.34 44.17 47.94
N GLU A 143 -11.37 45.00 47.52
CA GLU A 143 -10.60 44.80 46.27
C GLU A 143 -9.21 44.11 46.32
N GLU A 144 -8.66 43.58 47.42
CA GLU A 144 -7.24 43.09 47.35
C GLU A 144 -6.97 41.65 47.80
N LYS A 145 -7.80 41.09 48.69
CA LYS A 145 -7.61 39.72 49.20
C LYS A 145 -8.43 38.70 48.42
N GLU A 146 -9.63 39.09 48.02
CA GLU A 146 -10.56 38.27 47.23
C GLU A 146 -10.06 38.06 45.80
N GLU A 147 -9.48 39.11 45.17
CA GLU A 147 -8.92 39.04 43.81
C GLU A 147 -7.81 37.98 43.66
N ARG A 148 -6.95 37.81 44.68
CA ARG A 148 -5.89 36.79 44.67
C ARG A 148 -6.45 35.38 44.76
N GLU A 149 -7.47 35.17 45.59
CA GLU A 149 -8.10 33.87 45.78
C GLU A 149 -8.91 33.47 44.54
N ASP A 150 -9.61 34.40 43.92
CA ASP A 150 -10.39 34.13 42.69
C ASP A 150 -9.49 33.89 41.49
N LYS A 151 -8.39 34.61 41.38
CA LYS A 151 -7.35 34.33 40.36
C LYS A 151 -6.75 32.95 40.53
N GLN A 152 -6.53 32.50 41.77
CA GLN A 152 -6.02 31.16 42.07
C GLN A 152 -7.05 30.07 41.67
N LYS A 153 -8.34 30.28 41.98
CA LYS A 153 -9.44 29.36 41.61
C LYS A 153 -9.57 29.24 40.09
N LYS A 154 -9.63 30.38 39.38
CA LYS A 154 -9.71 30.41 37.91
C LYS A 154 -8.51 29.69 37.26
N ALA A 155 -7.31 29.92 37.79
CA ALA A 155 -6.11 29.22 37.33
C ALA A 155 -6.13 27.71 37.63
N SER A 156 -6.82 27.25 38.68
CA SER A 156 -6.99 25.82 38.96
C SER A 156 -7.95 25.18 37.97
N VAL A 157 -9.09 25.83 37.69
CA VAL A 157 -10.10 25.37 36.72
C VAL A 157 -9.52 25.29 35.31
N GLU A 158 -8.77 26.30 34.89
CA GLU A 158 -8.11 26.27 33.58
C GLU A 158 -7.06 25.16 33.49
N ARG A 159 -6.30 24.88 34.57
CA ARG A 159 -5.42 23.70 34.59
C ARG A 159 -6.20 22.40 34.44
N GLU A 160 -7.30 22.22 35.16
CA GLU A 160 -8.17 21.05 35.03
C GLU A 160 -8.71 20.88 33.60
N LYS A 161 -9.21 21.98 33.01
CA LYS A 161 -9.67 22.03 31.62
C LYS A 161 -8.57 21.66 30.65
N THR A 162 -7.34 22.12 30.86
CA THR A 162 -6.20 21.77 29.99
C THR A 162 -5.87 20.27 30.03
N MET A 163 -5.99 19.62 31.20
CA MET A 163 -5.79 18.17 31.32
C MET A 163 -6.84 17.39 30.51
N TYR A 164 -8.12 17.75 30.62
CA TYR A 164 -9.17 17.11 29.84
C TYR A 164 -9.04 17.37 28.34
N LYS A 165 -8.64 18.58 27.94
CA LYS A 165 -8.35 18.92 26.54
C LYS A 165 -7.22 18.04 25.98
N ALA A 166 -6.18 17.77 26.75
CA ALA A 166 -5.09 16.90 26.33
C ALA A 166 -5.56 15.46 26.05
N ILE A 167 -6.49 14.94 26.86
CA ILE A 167 -7.10 13.60 26.65
C ILE A 167 -7.85 13.56 25.32
N ILE A 168 -8.69 14.57 25.06
CA ILE A 168 -9.48 14.65 23.82
C ILE A 168 -8.56 14.78 22.60
N GLN A 169 -7.56 15.66 22.67
CA GLN A 169 -6.58 15.84 21.61
C GLN A 169 -5.81 14.55 21.31
N LEU A 170 -5.44 13.78 22.33
CA LEU A 170 -4.77 12.49 22.15
C LEU A 170 -5.67 11.48 21.39
N ASP A 171 -6.95 11.38 21.75
CA ASP A 171 -7.91 10.53 21.02
C ASP A 171 -8.10 10.99 19.57
N GLU A 172 -8.23 12.30 19.33
CA GLU A 172 -8.34 12.87 17.99
C GLU A 172 -7.11 12.58 17.13
N MET A 173 -5.90 12.71 17.70
CA MET A 173 -4.65 12.36 17.03
C MET A 173 -4.62 10.86 16.69
N HIS A 174 -5.00 9.98 17.62
CA HIS A 174 -5.11 8.56 17.32
C HIS A 174 -6.10 8.27 16.20
N ALA A 175 -7.27 8.89 16.21
CA ALA A 175 -8.27 8.73 15.16
C ALA A 175 -7.73 9.20 13.79
N ALA A 176 -7.04 10.35 13.74
CA ALA A 176 -6.44 10.88 12.52
C ALA A 176 -5.35 9.97 11.95
N TYR A 177 -4.39 9.52 12.77
CA TYR A 177 -3.33 8.63 12.30
C TYR A 177 -3.82 7.20 11.99
N GLN A 178 -4.85 6.71 12.70
CA GLN A 178 -5.49 5.45 12.34
C GLN A 178 -6.18 5.54 10.97
N LYS A 179 -6.83 6.67 10.67
CA LYS A 179 -7.39 6.93 9.34
C LYS A 179 -6.28 6.97 8.28
N LEU A 180 -5.22 7.73 8.51
CA LEU A 180 -4.09 7.80 7.58
C LEU A 180 -3.46 6.41 7.33
N LEU A 181 -3.37 5.59 8.37
CA LEU A 181 -2.90 4.21 8.26
C LEU A 181 -3.81 3.36 7.36
N ARG A 182 -5.13 3.45 7.53
CA ARG A 182 -6.10 2.76 6.67
C ARG A 182 -6.00 3.22 5.22
N ASP A 183 -5.94 4.53 5.00
CA ASP A 183 -5.85 5.12 3.66
C ASP A 183 -4.56 4.69 2.94
N ALA A 184 -3.43 4.62 3.67
CA ALA A 184 -2.16 4.14 3.13
C ALA A 184 -2.17 2.62 2.84
N GLU A 185 -2.79 1.81 3.70
CA GLU A 185 -2.99 0.37 3.47
C GLU A 185 -3.87 0.12 2.24
N GLU A 186 -4.95 0.89 2.09
CA GLU A 186 -5.84 0.79 0.93
C GLU A 186 -5.12 1.22 -0.36
N LYS A 187 -4.35 2.31 -0.31
CA LYS A 187 -3.51 2.76 -1.43
C LYS A 187 -2.51 1.68 -1.86
N LEU A 188 -1.89 0.97 -0.91
CA LEU A 188 -0.99 -0.15 -1.21
C LEU A 188 -1.71 -1.28 -1.95
N MET A 189 -2.93 -1.61 -1.54
CA MET A 189 -3.77 -2.60 -2.21
C MET A 189 -4.12 -2.17 -3.63
N ARG A 190 -4.58 -0.92 -3.80
CA ARG A 190 -4.93 -0.35 -5.11
C ARG A 190 -3.75 -0.34 -6.09
N ILE A 191 -2.51 -0.11 -5.63
CA ILE A 191 -1.31 -0.13 -6.49
C ILE A 191 -1.15 -1.52 -7.13
N TYR A 192 -1.33 -2.58 -6.35
CA TYR A 192 -1.23 -3.95 -6.88
C TYR A 192 -2.42 -4.29 -7.79
N ASP A 193 -3.64 -3.99 -7.35
CA ASP A 193 -4.86 -4.28 -8.13
C ASP A 193 -4.86 -3.55 -9.47
N SER A 194 -4.38 -2.31 -9.51
CA SER A 194 -4.25 -1.54 -10.77
C SER A 194 -3.26 -2.20 -11.73
N ALA A 195 -2.15 -2.73 -11.22
CA ALA A 195 -1.17 -3.44 -12.04
C ALA A 195 -1.71 -4.77 -12.59
N VAL A 196 -2.61 -5.43 -11.85
CA VAL A 196 -3.34 -6.62 -12.33
C VAL A 196 -4.29 -6.23 -13.46
N SER A 197 -5.12 -5.20 -13.26
CA SER A 197 -6.13 -4.79 -14.24
C SER A 197 -5.57 -4.10 -15.50
N GLU A 198 -4.44 -3.39 -15.42
CA GLU A 198 -3.76 -2.83 -16.60
C GLU A 198 -3.28 -3.95 -17.54
N ASN A 199 -2.82 -5.06 -16.99
CA ASN A 199 -2.30 -6.18 -17.75
C ASN A 199 -3.41 -7.07 -18.33
N GLU A 200 -4.56 -7.19 -17.65
CA GLU A 200 -5.76 -7.84 -18.22
C GLU A 200 -6.27 -7.09 -19.46
N LYS A 201 -6.20 -5.74 -19.46
CA LYS A 201 -6.56 -4.93 -20.63
C LYS A 201 -5.56 -5.08 -21.77
N GLU A 202 -4.26 -5.14 -21.46
CA GLU A 202 -3.23 -5.41 -22.48
C GLU A 202 -3.38 -6.83 -23.08
N ALA A 203 -3.83 -7.81 -22.31
CA ALA A 203 -4.11 -9.17 -22.81
C ALA A 203 -5.36 -9.23 -23.71
N GLU A 204 -6.38 -8.41 -23.45
CA GLU A 204 -7.57 -8.31 -24.31
C GLU A 204 -7.28 -7.60 -25.65
N ASP A 205 -6.35 -6.64 -25.67
CA ASP A 205 -5.96 -5.92 -26.88
C ASP A 205 -5.04 -6.76 -27.81
N GLU A 206 -4.34 -7.76 -27.29
CA GLU A 206 -3.45 -8.62 -28.10
C GLU A 206 -4.16 -9.81 -28.78
N GLU A 207 -5.28 -10.31 -28.24
CA GLU A 207 -6.02 -11.43 -28.85
C GLU A 207 -7.03 -11.01 -29.94
N GLN A 208 -7.36 -9.72 -30.06
CA GLN A 208 -8.30 -9.20 -31.06
C GLN A 208 -7.73 -8.08 -31.92
N VAL A 209 -6.55 -8.28 -32.52
CA VAL A 209 -6.22 -7.61 -33.80
C VAL A 209 -6.98 -8.32 -34.94
N VAL A 210 -8.30 -8.37 -34.83
CA VAL A 210 -9.14 -8.59 -36.02
C VAL A 210 -9.24 -7.22 -36.65
N ASP A 211 -8.41 -6.95 -37.67
CA ASP A 211 -8.45 -5.71 -38.46
C ASP A 211 -9.90 -5.27 -38.61
N GLU A 212 -10.26 -4.12 -38.03
CA GLU A 212 -11.66 -3.62 -37.98
C GLU A 212 -12.30 -3.59 -39.38
N GLU A 213 -11.47 -3.50 -40.42
CA GLU A 213 -11.90 -3.56 -41.81
C GLU A 213 -12.44 -4.94 -42.24
N VAL A 214 -11.89 -6.03 -41.71
CA VAL A 214 -12.39 -7.39 -41.94
C VAL A 214 -13.74 -7.58 -41.26
N VAL A 215 -13.93 -7.02 -40.07
CA VAL A 215 -15.24 -6.99 -39.38
C VAL A 215 -16.24 -6.16 -40.19
N ARG A 216 -15.83 -5.02 -40.76
CA ARG A 216 -16.69 -4.23 -41.67
C ARG A 216 -17.09 -5.00 -42.94
N VAL A 217 -16.18 -5.75 -43.55
CA VAL A 217 -16.48 -6.60 -44.73
C VAL A 217 -17.43 -7.74 -44.36
N LEU A 218 -17.26 -8.35 -43.19
CA LEU A 218 -18.16 -9.38 -42.66
C LEU A 218 -19.55 -8.81 -42.34
N GLN A 219 -19.63 -7.62 -41.74
CA GLN A 219 -20.90 -6.98 -41.33
C GLN A 219 -21.66 -6.36 -42.51
N ALA A 220 -20.97 -6.00 -43.60
CA ALA A 220 -21.58 -5.65 -44.89
C ALA A 220 -21.99 -6.88 -45.74
N GLY A 221 -21.71 -8.09 -45.26
CA GLY A 221 -21.46 -9.27 -46.07
C GLY A 221 -22.60 -10.27 -46.29
N ASP A 222 -23.87 -9.92 -46.12
CA ASP A 222 -24.97 -10.89 -46.35
C ASP A 222 -25.33 -11.08 -47.85
N THR A 223 -24.70 -10.29 -48.72
CA THR A 223 -24.90 -10.29 -50.19
C THR A 223 -23.61 -10.41 -51.01
N ILE A 224 -22.44 -10.51 -50.38
CA ILE A 224 -21.16 -10.42 -51.09
C ILE A 224 -20.76 -11.79 -51.66
N GLN A 225 -20.80 -11.92 -52.99
CA GLN A 225 -20.37 -13.14 -53.69
C GLN A 225 -18.86 -13.21 -53.94
N LYS A 226 -18.15 -12.07 -53.92
CA LYS A 226 -16.70 -12.01 -54.18
C LYS A 226 -16.04 -11.09 -53.15
N VAL A 227 -15.10 -11.62 -52.38
CA VAL A 227 -14.34 -10.89 -51.36
C VAL A 227 -12.84 -10.98 -51.68
N ASP A 228 -12.18 -9.83 -51.77
CA ASP A 228 -10.72 -9.74 -51.96
C ASP A 228 -10.07 -9.15 -50.71
N LEU A 229 -9.24 -9.96 -50.04
CA LEU A 229 -8.47 -9.61 -48.85
C LEU A 229 -6.98 -9.84 -49.08
N SER A 230 -6.52 -9.75 -50.33
CA SER A 230 -5.11 -9.95 -50.65
C SER A 230 -4.20 -8.89 -50.00
N GLY A 231 -3.01 -9.30 -49.56
CA GLY A 231 -1.97 -8.38 -49.07
C GLY A 231 -2.16 -7.82 -47.66
N ARG A 232 -3.12 -8.33 -46.87
CA ARG A 232 -3.53 -7.74 -45.59
C ARG A 232 -2.80 -8.28 -44.36
N LYS A 233 -1.76 -9.11 -44.53
CA LYS A 233 -0.97 -9.70 -43.43
C LYS A 233 -1.82 -10.41 -42.35
N LEU A 234 -3.01 -10.90 -42.72
CA LEU A 234 -3.90 -11.60 -41.79
C LEU A 234 -3.19 -12.83 -41.21
N ARG A 235 -3.24 -12.98 -39.88
CA ARG A 235 -2.63 -14.11 -39.17
C ARG A 235 -3.60 -15.26 -38.94
N ILE A 236 -4.87 -14.94 -38.73
CA ILE A 236 -5.95 -15.90 -38.48
C ILE A 236 -7.16 -15.47 -39.32
N LEU A 237 -7.87 -16.42 -39.91
CA LEU A 237 -9.12 -16.16 -40.62
C LEU A 237 -10.30 -16.32 -39.64
N PRO A 238 -11.14 -15.29 -39.42
CA PRO A 238 -12.30 -15.40 -38.55
C PRO A 238 -13.28 -16.49 -39.01
N GLU A 239 -13.82 -17.28 -38.06
CA GLU A 239 -14.83 -18.32 -38.32
C GLU A 239 -16.09 -17.76 -39.01
N ALA A 240 -16.36 -16.46 -38.83
CA ALA A 240 -17.43 -15.74 -39.49
C ALA A 240 -17.41 -15.87 -41.03
N PHE A 241 -16.25 -16.05 -41.67
CA PHE A 241 -16.17 -16.32 -43.11
C PHE A 241 -16.83 -17.65 -43.51
N GLY A 242 -16.80 -18.65 -42.62
CA GLY A 242 -17.47 -19.93 -42.84
C GLY A 242 -18.99 -19.84 -42.79
N LYS A 243 -19.55 -18.75 -42.23
CA LYS A 243 -21.00 -18.52 -42.11
C LYS A 243 -21.60 -17.81 -43.33
N ILE A 244 -20.78 -17.29 -44.25
CA ILE A 244 -21.27 -16.57 -45.45
C ILE A 244 -21.64 -17.59 -46.53
N CYS A 245 -22.91 -17.98 -46.58
CA CYS A 245 -23.40 -19.01 -47.52
C CYS A 245 -23.38 -18.62 -49.01
N LYS A 246 -23.24 -17.32 -49.33
CA LYS A 246 -23.30 -16.80 -50.73
C LYS A 246 -21.92 -16.48 -51.33
N LEU A 247 -20.83 -16.76 -50.61
CA LEU A 247 -19.47 -16.42 -51.06
C LEU A 247 -19.00 -17.40 -52.14
N VAL A 248 -18.77 -16.90 -53.36
CA VAL A 248 -18.31 -17.67 -54.52
C VAL A 248 -16.79 -17.55 -54.72
N MET A 249 -16.20 -16.42 -54.31
CA MET A 249 -14.77 -16.15 -54.48
C MET A 249 -14.21 -15.44 -53.25
N LEU A 250 -13.15 -16.01 -52.66
CA LEU A 250 -12.40 -15.41 -51.57
C LEU A 250 -10.91 -15.39 -51.94
N ASN A 251 -10.35 -14.19 -52.14
CA ASN A 251 -8.93 -14.01 -52.42
C ASN A 251 -8.18 -13.68 -51.12
N LEU A 252 -7.32 -14.60 -50.66
CA LEU A 252 -6.47 -14.45 -49.48
C LEU A 252 -4.98 -14.37 -49.82
N SER A 253 -4.63 -14.11 -51.08
CA SER A 253 -3.23 -14.11 -51.51
C SER A 253 -2.40 -13.06 -50.74
N SER A 254 -1.12 -13.33 -50.51
CA SER A 254 -0.22 -12.41 -49.78
C SER A 254 -0.65 -12.06 -48.34
N ASN A 255 -1.24 -13.03 -47.61
CA ASN A 255 -1.47 -12.95 -46.16
C ASN A 255 -0.48 -13.84 -45.38
N GLN A 256 -0.47 -13.72 -44.06
CA GLN A 256 0.44 -14.45 -43.16
C GLN A 256 -0.33 -15.49 -42.32
N LEU A 257 -1.29 -16.17 -42.97
CA LEU A 257 -2.19 -17.10 -42.28
C LEU A 257 -1.37 -18.25 -41.69
N GLN A 258 -1.49 -18.44 -40.38
CA GLN A 258 -0.90 -19.58 -39.68
C GLN A 258 -1.96 -20.71 -39.62
N VAL A 259 -1.51 -21.95 -39.84
CA VAL A 259 -2.35 -23.17 -39.82
C VAL A 259 -2.38 -23.77 -38.42
#